data_AF-A0A954HBQ0-F1
#
_entry.id   AF-A0A954HBQ0-F1
#
_cell.length_a   1.000
_cell.length_b   1.000
_cell.length_c   1.000
_cell.angle_alpha   90.00
_cell.angle_beta   90.00
_cell.angle_gamma   90.00
#
_symmetry.space_group_name_H-M   'P 1'
#
loop_
_entity.id
_entity.type
_entity.pdbx_description
1 polymer ?
#
loop_
_entity_poly.entity_id
_entity_poly.type
_entity_poly.pdbx_seq_one_letter_code
_entity_poly.pdbx_strand_id
1 'polypeptide(L)'
;MIQVKLPDGTVKEYAEESSALDVAESIGSRLAQAVAAAEVDGKIVDATRPLKEVSQNGNEINLRLLTSRDAEALAVMRHSCAHIMARAVMRLYPGVGLAFGPTLANGFYYDFDMEQPISEDDFPKIEAEMKKIIKEAEPFERFSLKRDEALELCDELKQDLKVEHIKTGLGEHDSVSFYRQGEFVDLCRGPHIPNAGIIKAFKLLSVAGSYWKGSADNKSLQRLYGTAWFSKDDLKQYLEQVEEAKRRDHRVLGRKLGLFQINPDVGQGLCLWLPKGATIRAVLEDFIKKELLERGYDPVYSPHIGRVELYETSGHFPYYRDSQFAPIFGHDAGQMVDAWIRKLQEGDLSGAEEAKLLEASQVLGCQLNEYNPKGAVEEKVFVLRSWEKQQERYLLKPMNCPHHVQMYKAQPRSYKELPVRLAEFGTVYRHEQSGELNGMLRVRGLTQDDAHLFCMPEQVEGEFRETIELVRFVLDSVGLDDYRVQLSLRDPNSDKYVGSEENWQQAEAALRRVLTESGLSFSAEEGEAAFYGPKADFMVRDCLGREWQLGTVQLDYNLPERFKLEYIGSDNQR
;
A
#
# COMPACT_ATOMS: atom_id res chain seq x y z
N MET A 1 -1.21 -32.72 -33.71
CA MET A 1 -2.62 -32.34 -33.45
C MET A 1 -2.76 -32.11 -31.96
N ILE A 2 -3.55 -31.12 -31.55
CA ILE A 2 -3.87 -30.83 -30.14
C ILE A 2 -5.34 -31.14 -29.87
N GLN A 3 -5.64 -31.59 -28.66
CA GLN A 3 -7.01 -31.82 -28.17
C GLN A 3 -7.44 -30.62 -27.35
N VAL A 4 -8.49 -29.92 -27.78
CA VAL A 4 -9.01 -28.75 -27.09
C VAL A 4 -10.34 -29.11 -26.43
N LYS A 5 -10.38 -28.95 -25.12
CA LYS A 5 -11.55 -29.17 -24.28
C LYS A 5 -12.22 -27.84 -23.96
N LEU A 6 -13.50 -27.73 -24.31
CA LEU A 6 -14.35 -26.55 -24.10
C LEU A 6 -15.12 -26.64 -22.77
N PRO A 7 -15.69 -25.54 -22.27
CA PRO A 7 -16.36 -25.51 -20.96
C PRO A 7 -17.60 -26.41 -20.84
N ASP A 8 -18.22 -26.77 -21.97
CA ASP A 8 -19.34 -27.71 -22.04
C ASP A 8 -18.90 -29.19 -21.93
N GLY A 9 -17.60 -29.44 -21.81
CA GLY A 9 -17.00 -30.77 -21.77
C GLY A 9 -16.68 -31.36 -23.14
N THR A 10 -17.00 -30.66 -24.23
CA THR A 10 -16.70 -31.12 -25.59
C THR A 10 -15.20 -31.09 -25.86
N VAL A 11 -14.65 -32.17 -26.40
CA VAL A 11 -13.25 -32.25 -26.84
C VAL A 11 -13.19 -32.37 -28.35
N LYS A 12 -12.38 -31.52 -29.00
CA LYS A 12 -12.17 -31.51 -30.46
C LYS A 12 -10.68 -31.43 -30.79
N GLU A 13 -10.30 -31.97 -31.94
CA GLU A 13 -8.92 -31.94 -32.41
C GLU A 13 -8.67 -30.76 -33.36
N TYR A 14 -7.54 -30.09 -33.17
CA TYR A 14 -7.09 -28.97 -33.99
C TYR A 14 -5.61 -29.13 -34.39
N ALA A 15 -5.19 -28.37 -35.40
CA ALA A 15 -3.78 -28.31 -35.79
C ALA A 15 -2.95 -27.69 -34.65
N GLU A 16 -1.66 -28.02 -34.59
CA GLU A 16 -0.80 -27.58 -33.47
C GLU A 16 -0.61 -26.05 -33.41
N GLU A 17 -0.67 -25.41 -34.57
CA GLU A 17 -0.57 -23.95 -34.74
C GLU A 17 -1.90 -23.23 -34.51
N SER A 18 -3.00 -23.96 -34.25
CA SER A 18 -4.32 -23.34 -34.06
C SER A 18 -4.33 -22.44 -32.83
N SER A 19 -4.89 -21.25 -33.02
CA SER A 19 -5.15 -20.27 -31.98
C SER A 19 -6.54 -20.43 -31.38
N ALA A 20 -6.82 -19.71 -30.29
CA ALA A 20 -8.18 -19.67 -29.73
C ALA A 20 -9.19 -19.05 -30.71
N LEU A 21 -8.77 -18.11 -31.55
CA LEU A 21 -9.63 -17.55 -32.61
C LEU A 21 -9.97 -18.59 -33.68
N ASP A 22 -9.04 -19.47 -34.08
CA ASP A 22 -9.34 -20.53 -35.04
C ASP A 22 -10.37 -21.52 -34.48
N VAL A 23 -10.25 -21.84 -33.18
CA VAL A 23 -11.26 -22.64 -32.48
C VAL A 23 -12.61 -21.91 -32.46
N ALA A 24 -12.63 -20.62 -32.15
CA ALA A 24 -13.85 -19.82 -32.15
C ALA A 24 -14.51 -19.74 -33.53
N GLU A 25 -13.73 -19.58 -34.60
CA GLU A 25 -14.21 -19.53 -35.99
C GLU A 25 -14.84 -20.87 -36.40
N SER A 26 -14.26 -21.99 -35.96
CA SER A 26 -14.83 -23.33 -36.19
C SER A 26 -16.17 -23.57 -35.49
N ILE A 27 -16.44 -22.85 -34.40
CA ILE A 27 -17.72 -22.88 -33.67
C ILE A 27 -18.72 -21.94 -34.36
N GLY A 28 -18.27 -20.75 -34.74
CA GLY A 28 -19.03 -19.82 -35.56
C GLY A 28 -18.45 -18.41 -35.60
N SER A 29 -18.55 -17.78 -36.77
CA SER A 29 -17.98 -16.45 -37.05
C SER A 29 -18.44 -15.34 -36.08
N ARG A 30 -19.68 -15.40 -35.61
CA ARG A 30 -20.19 -14.44 -34.61
C ARG A 30 -19.49 -14.56 -33.26
N LEU A 31 -19.12 -15.79 -32.87
CA LEU A 31 -18.37 -16.02 -31.64
C LEU A 31 -16.95 -15.50 -31.82
N ALA A 32 -16.27 -15.85 -32.92
CA ALA A 32 -14.92 -15.38 -33.22
C ALA A 32 -14.80 -13.84 -33.18
N GLN A 33 -15.77 -13.13 -33.74
CA GLN A 33 -15.83 -11.65 -33.68
C GLN A 33 -16.03 -11.09 -32.26
N ALA A 34 -16.60 -11.87 -31.35
CA ALA A 34 -16.87 -11.47 -29.97
C ALA A 34 -15.72 -11.83 -29.00
N VAL A 35 -14.77 -12.67 -29.42
CA VAL A 35 -13.63 -13.06 -28.60
C VAL A 35 -12.66 -11.89 -28.44
N ALA A 36 -12.38 -11.54 -27.19
CA ALA A 36 -11.40 -10.51 -26.83
C ALA A 36 -10.10 -11.11 -26.29
N ALA A 37 -10.15 -12.28 -25.67
CA ALA A 37 -9.00 -13.02 -25.15
C ALA A 37 -9.36 -14.49 -24.99
N ALA A 38 -8.42 -15.31 -24.53
CA ALA A 38 -8.68 -16.69 -24.18
C ALA A 38 -8.06 -17.02 -22.82
N GLU A 39 -8.65 -18.00 -22.14
CA GLU A 39 -8.03 -18.65 -21.00
C GLU A 39 -7.66 -20.07 -21.40
N VAL A 40 -6.38 -20.39 -21.25
CA VAL A 40 -5.78 -21.67 -21.58
C VAL A 40 -5.16 -22.25 -20.31
N ASP A 41 -5.67 -23.39 -19.86
CA ASP A 41 -5.25 -24.07 -18.63
C ASP A 41 -5.21 -23.13 -17.41
N GLY A 42 -6.25 -22.30 -17.25
CA GLY A 42 -6.35 -21.33 -16.15
C GLY A 42 -5.60 -20.01 -16.35
N LYS A 43 -4.86 -19.85 -17.47
CA LYS A 43 -4.07 -18.65 -17.77
C LYS A 43 -4.66 -17.83 -18.90
N ILE A 44 -4.84 -16.53 -18.67
CA ILE A 44 -5.33 -15.58 -19.69
C ILE A 44 -4.22 -15.26 -20.69
N VAL A 45 -4.52 -15.39 -21.98
CA VAL A 45 -3.59 -15.23 -23.12
C VAL A 45 -4.28 -14.55 -24.31
N ASP A 46 -3.48 -14.09 -25.28
CA ASP A 46 -3.98 -13.55 -26.54
C ASP A 46 -4.77 -14.60 -27.31
N ALA A 47 -5.91 -14.20 -27.88
CA ALA A 47 -6.74 -15.15 -28.64
C ALA A 47 -6.08 -15.58 -29.96
N THR A 48 -5.08 -14.83 -30.45
CA THR A 48 -4.31 -15.11 -31.68
C THR A 48 -3.09 -15.99 -31.45
N ARG A 49 -2.69 -16.23 -30.20
CA ARG A 49 -1.47 -17.01 -29.91
C ARG A 49 -1.73 -18.50 -30.15
N PRO A 50 -0.79 -19.24 -30.77
CA PRO A 50 -0.92 -20.69 -30.93
C PRO A 50 -1.11 -21.39 -29.58
N LEU A 51 -2.14 -22.22 -29.46
CA LEU A 51 -2.54 -22.84 -28.19
C LEU A 51 -1.43 -23.72 -27.61
N LYS A 52 -0.64 -24.37 -28.47
CA LYS A 52 0.46 -25.24 -28.04
C LYS A 52 1.60 -24.49 -27.32
N GLU A 53 1.80 -23.22 -27.63
CA GLU A 53 2.83 -22.39 -26.96
C GLU A 53 2.43 -21.91 -25.55
N VAL A 54 1.14 -21.94 -25.25
CA VAL A 54 0.57 -21.42 -23.99
C VAL A 54 0.10 -22.52 -23.06
N SER A 55 -0.20 -23.70 -23.59
CA SER A 55 -0.62 -24.88 -22.83
C SER A 55 0.44 -25.32 -21.83
N GLN A 56 -0.02 -25.69 -20.64
CA GLN A 56 0.81 -26.34 -19.62
C GLN A 56 0.64 -27.86 -19.63
N ASN A 57 -0.46 -28.35 -20.22
CA ASN A 57 -0.89 -29.76 -20.13
C ASN A 57 -0.53 -30.59 -21.37
N GLY A 58 0.40 -30.11 -22.21
CA GLY A 58 0.84 -30.81 -23.40
C GLY A 58 -0.25 -30.88 -24.46
N ASN A 59 -0.78 -32.09 -24.73
CA ASN A 59 -1.69 -32.33 -25.85
C ASN A 59 -3.17 -32.08 -25.55
N GLU A 60 -3.63 -32.17 -24.29
CA GLU A 60 -5.01 -31.81 -23.90
C GLU A 60 -5.03 -30.42 -23.28
N ILE A 61 -5.75 -29.50 -23.90
CA ILE A 61 -5.75 -28.06 -23.59
C ILE A 61 -7.15 -27.66 -23.15
N ASN A 62 -7.29 -27.13 -21.93
CA ASN A 62 -8.55 -26.56 -21.47
C ASN A 62 -8.67 -25.14 -22.00
N LEU A 63 -9.68 -24.85 -22.81
CA LEU A 63 -9.89 -23.55 -23.45
C LEU A 63 -11.23 -22.94 -23.03
N ARG A 64 -11.18 -21.72 -22.50
CA ARG A 64 -12.35 -20.85 -22.34
C ARG A 64 -12.16 -19.59 -23.20
N LEU A 65 -13.10 -19.36 -24.11
CA LEU A 65 -13.11 -18.15 -24.95
C LEU A 65 -13.69 -16.99 -24.15
N LEU A 66 -12.93 -15.90 -24.00
CA LEU A 66 -13.33 -14.74 -23.21
C LEU A 66 -13.91 -13.65 -24.12
N THR A 67 -15.06 -13.14 -23.75
CA THR A 67 -15.85 -12.15 -24.51
C THR A 67 -16.11 -10.92 -23.65
N SER A 68 -16.86 -9.94 -24.18
CA SER A 68 -17.28 -8.75 -23.42
C SER A 68 -18.08 -9.03 -22.12
N ARG A 69 -18.52 -10.27 -21.89
CA ARG A 69 -19.27 -10.68 -20.69
C ARG A 69 -18.36 -11.11 -19.53
N ASP A 70 -17.08 -11.33 -19.82
CA ASP A 70 -16.10 -11.86 -18.87
C ASP A 70 -15.28 -10.71 -18.31
N ALA A 71 -15.13 -10.65 -16.98
CA ALA A 71 -14.41 -9.56 -16.31
C ALA A 71 -12.93 -9.53 -16.70
N GLU A 72 -12.36 -10.72 -16.94
CA GLU A 72 -10.99 -10.95 -17.39
C GLU A 72 -10.72 -10.30 -18.75
N ALA A 73 -11.69 -10.38 -19.68
CA ALA A 73 -11.57 -9.74 -20.99
C ALA A 73 -11.48 -8.21 -20.90
N LEU A 74 -12.15 -7.61 -19.90
CA LEU A 74 -12.13 -6.17 -19.68
C LEU A 74 -10.73 -5.69 -19.31
N ALA A 75 -10.00 -6.47 -18.51
CA ALA A 75 -8.61 -6.17 -18.17
C ALA A 75 -7.72 -6.19 -19.43
N VAL A 76 -7.84 -7.21 -20.28
CA VAL A 76 -7.09 -7.32 -21.55
C VAL A 76 -7.39 -6.15 -22.48
N MET A 77 -8.66 -5.76 -22.59
CA MET A 77 -9.08 -4.62 -23.42
C MET A 77 -8.56 -3.29 -22.87
N ARG A 78 -8.55 -3.09 -21.55
CA ARG A 78 -7.96 -1.90 -20.91
C ARG A 78 -6.45 -1.82 -21.14
N HIS A 79 -5.75 -2.95 -21.06
CA HIS A 79 -4.32 -2.99 -21.35
C HIS A 79 -4.03 -2.58 -22.80
N SER A 80 -4.85 -3.10 -23.72
CA SER A 80 -4.80 -2.72 -25.13
C SER A 80 -5.11 -1.24 -25.35
N CYS A 81 -6.07 -0.68 -24.62
CA CYS A 81 -6.39 0.75 -24.67
C CYS A 81 -5.25 1.62 -24.13
N ALA A 82 -4.47 1.15 -23.15
CA ALA A 82 -3.26 1.83 -22.69
C ALA A 82 -2.22 1.97 -23.82
N HIS A 83 -2.04 0.93 -24.65
CA HIS A 83 -1.17 1.02 -25.84
C HIS A 83 -1.72 1.98 -26.90
N ILE A 84 -3.04 2.00 -27.13
CA ILE A 84 -3.67 3.01 -28.00
C ILE A 84 -3.37 4.42 -27.49
N MET A 85 -3.48 4.63 -26.18
CA MET A 85 -3.19 5.92 -25.55
C MET A 85 -1.72 6.31 -25.73
N ALA A 86 -0.78 5.39 -25.48
CA ALA A 86 0.65 5.63 -25.69
C ALA A 86 0.97 6.00 -27.14
N ARG A 87 0.43 5.25 -28.10
CA ARG A 87 0.56 5.55 -29.53
C ARG A 87 0.00 6.93 -29.88
N ALA A 88 -1.19 7.26 -29.37
CA ALA A 88 -1.81 8.56 -29.60
C ALA A 88 -0.93 9.71 -29.06
N VAL A 89 -0.37 9.56 -27.85
CA VAL A 89 0.55 10.53 -27.27
C VAL A 89 1.82 10.67 -28.13
N MET A 90 2.44 9.57 -28.57
CA MET A 90 3.62 9.62 -29.44
C MET A 90 3.35 10.28 -30.81
N ARG A 91 2.15 10.11 -31.38
CA ARG A 91 1.75 10.82 -32.61
C ARG A 91 1.60 12.32 -32.42
N LEU A 92 1.16 12.74 -31.24
CA LEU A 92 0.86 14.14 -30.94
C LEU A 92 2.05 14.93 -30.38
N TYR A 93 2.97 14.24 -29.71
CA TYR A 93 4.12 14.83 -29.04
C TYR A 93 5.40 14.11 -29.46
N PRO A 94 6.34 14.78 -30.16
CA PRO A 94 7.59 14.18 -30.58
C PRO A 94 8.54 13.98 -29.38
N GLY A 95 9.36 12.93 -29.45
CA GLY A 95 10.41 12.68 -28.44
C GLY A 95 9.91 12.10 -27.11
N VAL A 96 8.72 11.49 -27.11
CA VAL A 96 8.16 10.83 -25.93
C VAL A 96 8.87 9.51 -25.64
N GLY A 97 9.39 9.37 -24.42
CA GLY A 97 9.84 8.11 -23.85
C GLY A 97 8.72 7.40 -23.10
N LEU A 98 8.59 6.09 -23.30
CA LEU A 98 7.59 5.24 -22.66
C LEU A 98 8.19 4.56 -21.43
N ALA A 99 7.48 4.65 -20.30
CA ALA A 99 7.82 3.91 -19.09
C ALA A 99 6.88 2.70 -18.92
N PHE A 100 5.94 2.75 -17.99
CA PHE A 100 5.02 1.64 -17.68
C PHE A 100 3.56 2.02 -17.93
N GLY A 101 2.79 1.06 -18.47
CA GLY A 101 1.35 1.23 -18.71
C GLY A 101 0.48 0.06 -18.23
N PRO A 102 0.41 -0.22 -16.93
CA PRO A 102 -0.38 -1.33 -16.40
C PRO A 102 -1.88 -1.00 -16.36
N THR A 103 -2.67 -2.06 -16.21
CA THR A 103 -4.10 -1.95 -15.92
C THR A 103 -4.36 -1.72 -14.43
N LEU A 104 -5.51 -1.12 -14.15
CA LEU A 104 -6.09 -0.93 -12.83
C LEU A 104 -7.46 -1.62 -12.78
N ALA A 105 -7.99 -1.81 -11.56
CA ALA A 105 -9.32 -2.40 -11.35
C ALA A 105 -10.43 -1.73 -12.17
N ASN A 106 -10.34 -0.41 -12.40
CA ASN A 106 -11.34 0.38 -13.14
C ASN A 106 -10.77 1.17 -14.34
N GLY A 107 -9.55 0.87 -14.77
CA GLY A 107 -8.92 1.63 -15.85
C GLY A 107 -7.50 1.18 -16.15
N PHE A 108 -6.65 2.13 -16.50
CA PHE A 108 -5.23 1.97 -16.78
C PHE A 108 -4.53 3.32 -16.63
N TYR A 109 -3.21 3.30 -16.62
CA TYR A 109 -2.43 4.51 -16.82
C TYR A 109 -1.27 4.24 -17.78
N TYR A 110 -0.58 5.29 -18.19
CA TYR A 110 0.71 5.17 -18.86
C TYR A 110 1.62 6.31 -18.37
N ASP A 111 2.85 5.97 -17.99
CA ASP A 111 3.89 6.91 -17.58
C ASP A 111 4.73 7.34 -18.80
N PHE A 112 4.85 8.66 -18.98
CA PHE A 112 5.57 9.27 -20.09
C PHE A 112 6.76 10.11 -19.61
N ASP A 113 7.87 9.96 -20.31
CA ASP A 113 9.04 10.83 -20.23
C ASP A 113 8.98 11.84 -21.37
N MET A 114 8.62 13.07 -21.04
CA MET A 114 8.49 14.15 -22.01
C MET A 114 8.62 15.52 -21.35
N GLU A 115 9.22 16.47 -22.07
CA GLU A 115 9.45 17.84 -21.57
C GLU A 115 8.15 18.66 -21.52
N GLN A 116 7.26 18.47 -22.49
CA GLN A 116 5.99 19.20 -22.53
C GLN A 116 5.01 18.61 -21.53
N PRO A 117 4.42 19.40 -20.62
CA PRO A 117 3.42 18.90 -19.70
C PRO A 117 2.11 18.56 -20.43
N ILE A 118 1.55 17.39 -20.15
CA ILE A 118 0.17 17.04 -20.50
C ILE A 118 -0.75 17.65 -19.45
N SER A 119 -1.82 18.30 -19.90
CA SER A 119 -2.86 18.88 -19.06
C SER A 119 -4.24 18.30 -19.40
N GLU A 120 -5.24 18.58 -18.57
CA GLU A 120 -6.63 18.16 -18.87
C GLU A 120 -7.17 18.80 -20.16
N ASP A 121 -6.64 19.97 -20.55
CA ASP A 121 -7.00 20.66 -21.79
C ASP A 121 -6.53 19.90 -23.05
N ASP A 122 -5.53 19.02 -22.92
CA ASP A 122 -5.04 18.15 -24.00
C ASP A 122 -5.91 16.91 -24.20
N PHE A 123 -6.74 16.53 -23.22
CA PHE A 123 -7.49 15.27 -23.25
C PHE A 123 -8.40 15.15 -24.48
N PRO A 124 -9.17 16.17 -24.90
CA PRO A 124 -9.98 16.08 -26.11
C PRO A 124 -9.15 15.79 -27.37
N LYS A 125 -7.93 16.32 -27.45
CA LYS A 125 -7.01 16.12 -28.58
C LYS A 125 -6.45 14.70 -28.59
N ILE A 126 -6.00 14.20 -27.44
CA ILE A 126 -5.49 12.82 -27.29
C ILE A 126 -6.62 11.81 -27.55
N GLU A 127 -7.80 12.00 -26.96
CA GLU A 127 -8.97 11.13 -27.19
C GLU A 127 -9.41 11.11 -28.66
N ALA A 128 -9.30 12.23 -29.38
CA ALA A 128 -9.60 12.28 -30.80
C ALA A 128 -8.60 11.44 -31.62
N GLU A 129 -7.31 11.47 -31.28
CA GLU A 129 -6.30 10.65 -31.95
C GLU A 129 -6.46 9.16 -31.62
N MET A 130 -6.72 8.81 -30.35
CA MET A 130 -7.07 7.43 -29.95
C MET A 130 -8.27 6.90 -30.75
N LYS A 131 -9.31 7.72 -30.98
CA LYS A 131 -10.47 7.33 -31.80
C LYS A 131 -10.11 7.06 -33.25
N LYS A 132 -9.15 7.80 -33.83
CA LYS A 132 -8.67 7.54 -35.20
C LYS A 132 -7.98 6.19 -35.27
N ILE A 133 -7.04 5.94 -34.35
CA ILE A 133 -6.31 4.68 -34.25
C ILE A 133 -7.28 3.49 -34.08
N ILE A 134 -8.25 3.59 -33.17
CA ILE A 134 -9.24 2.52 -32.96
C ILE A 134 -10.07 2.24 -34.22
N LYS A 135 -10.38 3.29 -35.01
CA LYS A 135 -11.15 3.16 -36.26
C LYS A 135 -10.37 2.44 -37.35
N GLU A 136 -9.04 2.50 -37.35
CA GLU A 136 -8.17 1.74 -38.26
C GLU A 136 -8.29 0.23 -38.03
N ALA A 137 -8.69 -0.19 -36.81
CA ALA A 137 -8.91 -1.58 -36.42
C ALA A 137 -7.71 -2.50 -36.70
N GLU A 138 -6.50 -1.96 -36.59
CA GLU A 138 -5.26 -2.71 -36.77
C GLU A 138 -5.11 -3.82 -35.71
N PRO A 139 -4.50 -4.96 -36.08
CA PRO A 139 -4.24 -6.05 -35.14
C PRO A 139 -3.14 -5.68 -34.13
N PHE A 140 -3.16 -6.37 -32.99
CA PHE A 140 -2.04 -6.37 -32.06
C PHE A 140 -1.16 -7.59 -32.36
N GLU A 141 0.04 -7.33 -32.87
CA GLU A 141 0.97 -8.37 -33.31
C GLU A 141 2.06 -8.59 -32.28
N ARG A 142 2.04 -9.74 -31.63
CA ARG A 142 3.06 -10.14 -30.66
C ARG A 142 4.29 -10.69 -31.38
N PHE A 143 5.47 -10.27 -30.97
CA PHE A 143 6.73 -10.89 -31.36
C PHE A 143 7.71 -10.94 -30.19
N SER A 144 8.70 -11.83 -30.26
CA SER A 144 9.75 -11.97 -29.25
C SER A 144 11.11 -11.75 -29.88
N LEU A 145 12.02 -11.11 -29.15
CA LEU A 145 13.40 -10.91 -29.55
C LEU A 145 14.34 -11.43 -28.46
N LYS A 146 15.55 -11.83 -28.85
CA LYS A 146 16.61 -12.05 -27.87
C LYS A 146 16.96 -10.75 -27.19
N ARG A 147 17.51 -10.84 -25.99
CA ARG A 147 17.83 -9.66 -25.17
C ARG A 147 18.66 -8.61 -25.92
N ASP A 148 19.71 -9.01 -26.64
CA ASP A 148 20.58 -8.07 -27.34
C ASP A 148 19.85 -7.34 -28.47
N GLU A 149 19.09 -8.08 -29.28
CA GLU A 149 18.24 -7.52 -30.36
C GLU A 149 17.13 -6.60 -29.80
N ALA A 150 16.58 -6.94 -28.63
CA ALA A 150 15.58 -6.12 -27.95
C ALA A 150 16.15 -4.79 -27.46
N LEU A 151 17.41 -4.80 -26.98
CA LEU A 151 18.13 -3.60 -26.58
C LEU A 151 18.41 -2.70 -27.78
N GLU A 152 18.88 -3.28 -28.90
CA GLU A 152 19.09 -2.56 -30.16
C GLU A 152 17.80 -1.92 -30.67
N LEU A 153 16.70 -2.67 -30.71
CA LEU A 153 15.40 -2.14 -31.14
C LEU A 153 14.94 -0.96 -30.26
N CYS A 154 15.06 -1.07 -28.93
CA CYS A 154 14.65 0.01 -28.03
C CYS A 154 15.54 1.25 -28.17
N ASP A 155 16.84 1.08 -28.43
CA ASP A 155 17.78 2.18 -28.68
C ASP A 155 17.46 2.90 -29.99
N GLU A 156 17.17 2.15 -31.06
CA GLU A 156 16.73 2.71 -32.36
C GLU A 156 15.42 3.50 -32.23
N LEU A 157 14.49 3.02 -31.41
CA LEU A 157 13.22 3.70 -31.09
C LEU A 157 13.39 4.85 -30.07
N LYS A 158 14.61 5.09 -29.57
CA LYS A 158 14.96 6.09 -28.56
C LYS A 158 14.14 5.94 -27.26
N GLN A 159 13.99 4.70 -26.80
CA GLN A 159 13.22 4.34 -25.61
C GLN A 159 14.16 3.97 -24.45
N ASP A 160 14.90 4.96 -23.94
CA ASP A 160 15.96 4.78 -22.93
C ASP A 160 15.47 4.06 -21.66
N LEU A 161 14.25 4.36 -21.20
CA LEU A 161 13.66 3.73 -20.02
C LEU A 161 13.39 2.24 -20.25
N LYS A 162 13.02 1.84 -21.47
CA LYS A 162 12.83 0.42 -21.83
C LYS A 162 14.17 -0.30 -21.90
N VAL A 163 15.21 0.35 -22.46
CA VAL A 163 16.59 -0.17 -22.45
C VAL A 163 17.05 -0.43 -21.01
N GLU A 164 16.86 0.54 -20.11
CA GLU A 164 17.21 0.38 -18.70
C GLU A 164 16.41 -0.76 -18.04
N HIS A 165 15.11 -0.86 -18.34
CA HIS A 165 14.26 -1.92 -17.80
C HIS A 165 14.69 -3.32 -18.26
N ILE A 166 15.07 -3.49 -19.54
CA ILE A 166 15.61 -4.76 -20.05
C ILE A 166 16.95 -5.10 -19.38
N LYS A 167 17.80 -4.09 -19.10
CA LYS A 167 19.09 -4.29 -18.42
C LYS A 167 18.92 -4.69 -16.96
N THR A 168 18.02 -4.03 -16.25
CA THR A 168 17.94 -4.09 -14.77
C THR A 168 16.77 -4.90 -14.24
N GLY A 169 15.58 -4.75 -14.83
CA GLY A 169 14.36 -5.40 -14.36
C GLY A 169 14.07 -6.75 -15.01
N LEU A 170 14.58 -6.99 -16.22
CA LEU A 170 14.38 -8.23 -16.99
C LEU A 170 15.69 -8.95 -17.26
N GLY A 171 16.71 -8.71 -16.44
CA GLY A 171 18.08 -9.17 -16.72
C GLY A 171 18.28 -10.68 -16.67
N GLU A 172 17.33 -11.41 -16.09
CA GLU A 172 17.33 -12.87 -15.98
C GLU A 172 16.60 -13.56 -17.16
N HIS A 173 15.98 -12.78 -18.05
CA HIS A 173 15.24 -13.32 -19.19
C HIS A 173 16.09 -13.28 -20.47
N ASP A 174 16.27 -14.45 -21.10
CA ASP A 174 17.02 -14.58 -22.37
C ASP A 174 16.32 -13.91 -23.56
N SER A 175 15.00 -13.78 -23.49
CA SER A 175 14.17 -13.12 -24.50
C SER A 175 13.05 -12.32 -23.85
N VAL A 176 12.63 -11.28 -24.55
CA VAL A 176 11.51 -10.42 -24.14
C VAL A 176 10.55 -10.27 -25.31
N SER A 177 9.29 -9.97 -25.00
CA SER A 177 8.25 -9.79 -26.01
C SER A 177 7.84 -8.35 -26.20
N PHE A 178 7.37 -8.08 -27.40
CA PHE A 178 6.88 -6.79 -27.85
C PHE A 178 5.52 -6.98 -28.51
N TYR A 179 4.76 -5.89 -28.54
CA TYR A 179 3.55 -5.80 -29.33
C TYR A 179 3.68 -4.66 -30.34
N ARG A 180 3.38 -4.98 -31.60
CA ARG A 180 3.27 -4.02 -32.68
C ARG A 180 1.79 -3.72 -32.96
N GLN A 181 1.51 -2.45 -33.22
CA GLN A 181 0.25 -2.00 -33.78
C GLN A 181 0.51 -0.85 -34.77
N GLY A 182 0.43 -1.17 -36.07
CA GLY A 182 0.84 -0.23 -37.11
C GLY A 182 2.31 0.16 -36.94
N GLU A 183 2.58 1.46 -36.79
CA GLU A 183 3.93 1.99 -36.54
C GLU A 183 4.40 1.87 -35.08
N PHE A 184 3.48 1.62 -34.15
CA PHE A 184 3.79 1.59 -32.72
C PHE A 184 4.34 0.24 -32.30
N VAL A 185 5.41 0.24 -31.52
CA VAL A 185 6.02 -0.95 -30.92
C VAL A 185 6.30 -0.68 -29.46
N ASP A 186 5.88 -1.57 -28.58
CA ASP A 186 6.11 -1.44 -27.14
C ASP A 186 6.53 -2.76 -26.50
N LEU A 187 7.44 -2.66 -25.53
CA LEU A 187 7.92 -3.77 -24.72
C LEU A 187 6.80 -4.19 -23.77
N CYS A 188 6.21 -5.34 -24.02
CA CYS A 188 5.04 -5.80 -23.30
C CYS A 188 4.89 -7.32 -23.35
N ARG A 189 4.46 -7.92 -22.23
CA ARG A 189 4.17 -9.35 -22.13
C ARG A 189 2.79 -9.72 -22.70
N GLY A 190 1.86 -8.76 -22.69
CA GLY A 190 0.46 -8.95 -22.99
C GLY A 190 -0.32 -9.61 -21.85
N PRO A 191 -1.52 -10.14 -22.13
CA PRO A 191 -2.12 -10.28 -23.46
C PRO A 191 -2.79 -8.99 -23.98
N HIS A 192 -3.05 -8.94 -25.28
CA HIS A 192 -3.82 -7.92 -25.96
C HIS A 192 -5.05 -8.49 -26.68
N ILE A 193 -6.03 -7.61 -26.95
CA ILE A 193 -7.19 -7.95 -27.77
C ILE A 193 -6.78 -8.16 -29.24
N PRO A 194 -7.52 -8.96 -30.03
CA PRO A 194 -7.17 -9.23 -31.43
C PRO A 194 -6.96 -7.98 -32.29
N ASN A 195 -7.77 -6.95 -32.11
CA ASN A 195 -7.67 -5.69 -32.87
C ASN A 195 -8.25 -4.51 -32.09
N ALA A 196 -7.80 -3.31 -32.43
CA ALA A 196 -8.22 -2.07 -31.76
C ALA A 196 -9.73 -1.81 -31.82
N GLY A 197 -10.43 -2.33 -32.85
CA GLY A 197 -11.86 -2.11 -33.08
C GLY A 197 -12.78 -2.72 -32.02
N ILE A 198 -12.27 -3.60 -31.16
CA ILE A 198 -13.01 -4.15 -30.01
C ILE A 198 -13.24 -3.08 -28.92
N ILE A 199 -12.39 -2.06 -28.84
CA ILE A 199 -12.54 -0.94 -27.89
C ILE A 199 -13.73 -0.08 -28.32
N LYS A 200 -14.80 -0.02 -27.52
CA LYS A 200 -16.02 0.72 -27.88
C LYS A 200 -16.16 2.07 -27.18
N ALA A 201 -15.71 2.17 -25.94
CA ALA A 201 -15.84 3.37 -25.14
C ALA A 201 -14.60 3.54 -24.25
N PHE A 202 -14.07 4.76 -24.17
CA PHE A 202 -12.95 5.09 -23.31
C PHE A 202 -12.99 6.58 -22.93
N LYS A 203 -12.28 6.94 -21.86
CA LYS A 203 -12.18 8.31 -21.36
C LYS A 203 -10.84 8.53 -20.64
N LEU A 204 -10.18 9.65 -20.89
CA LEU A 204 -9.05 10.11 -20.07
C LEU A 204 -9.59 10.78 -18.80
N LEU A 205 -8.99 10.47 -17.65
CA LEU A 205 -9.52 10.82 -16.34
C LEU A 205 -8.73 11.95 -15.66
N SER A 206 -7.41 11.83 -15.62
CA SER A 206 -6.53 12.75 -14.89
C SER A 206 -5.08 12.57 -15.32
N VAL A 207 -4.25 13.57 -15.04
CA VAL A 207 -2.79 13.52 -15.17
C VAL A 207 -2.15 13.77 -13.81
N ALA A 208 -1.07 13.07 -13.50
CA ALA A 208 -0.32 13.23 -12.26
C ALA A 208 1.19 13.12 -12.52
N GLY A 209 2.01 13.64 -11.60
CA GLY A 209 3.44 13.33 -11.58
C GLY A 209 3.70 11.93 -11.06
N SER A 210 4.68 11.24 -11.62
CA SER A 210 5.23 9.98 -11.11
C SER A 210 6.75 10.01 -11.19
N TYR A 211 7.41 8.99 -10.64
CA TYR A 211 8.86 8.87 -10.72
C TYR A 211 9.24 7.50 -11.26
N TRP A 212 10.31 7.44 -12.04
CA TRP A 212 10.82 6.20 -12.57
C TRP A 212 11.14 5.21 -11.44
N LYS A 213 10.61 3.98 -11.54
CA LYS A 213 10.69 2.93 -10.49
C LYS A 213 10.18 3.37 -9.10
N GLY A 214 9.37 4.43 -9.02
CA GLY A 214 8.74 4.89 -7.78
C GLY A 214 9.63 5.63 -6.80
N SER A 215 10.90 5.94 -7.14
CA SER A 215 11.80 6.70 -6.26
C SER A 215 11.86 8.17 -6.65
N ALA A 216 11.71 9.07 -5.67
CA ALA A 216 11.81 10.52 -5.88
C ALA A 216 13.21 10.99 -6.34
N ASP A 217 14.24 10.17 -6.14
CA ASP A 217 15.60 10.43 -6.61
C ASP A 217 15.78 10.17 -8.12
N ASN A 218 14.82 9.46 -8.73
CA ASN A 218 14.86 9.12 -10.14
C ASN A 218 14.15 10.17 -11.00
N LYS A 219 14.25 9.99 -12.33
CA LYS A 219 13.61 10.87 -13.33
C LYS A 219 12.11 11.01 -13.07
N SER A 220 11.63 12.25 -13.04
CA SER A 220 10.20 12.56 -12.96
C SER A 220 9.51 12.24 -14.28
N LEU A 221 8.32 11.66 -14.20
CA LEU A 221 7.49 11.24 -15.31
C LEU A 221 6.08 11.83 -15.19
N GLN A 222 5.34 11.78 -16.29
CA GLN A 222 3.94 12.22 -16.35
C GLN A 222 3.04 11.01 -16.53
N ARG A 223 2.19 10.75 -15.53
CA ARG A 223 1.22 9.65 -15.53
C ARG A 223 -0.12 10.11 -16.05
N LEU A 224 -0.54 9.58 -17.20
CA LEU A 224 -1.86 9.81 -17.76
C LEU A 224 -2.79 8.64 -17.42
N TYR A 225 -3.92 8.93 -16.75
CA TYR A 225 -4.92 7.93 -16.38
C TYR A 225 -6.07 7.88 -17.39
N GLY A 226 -6.52 6.68 -17.70
CA GLY A 226 -7.66 6.43 -18.57
C GLY A 226 -8.51 5.26 -18.11
N THR A 227 -9.71 5.15 -18.68
CA THR A 227 -10.59 3.98 -18.52
C THR A 227 -11.14 3.57 -19.87
N ALA A 228 -11.49 2.28 -20.02
CA ALA A 228 -12.12 1.75 -21.22
C ALA A 228 -13.15 0.68 -20.85
N TRP A 229 -14.18 0.56 -21.70
CA TRP A 229 -15.35 -0.30 -21.54
C TRP A 229 -15.81 -0.88 -22.88
N PHE A 230 -16.44 -2.06 -22.84
CA PHE A 230 -17.03 -2.71 -24.02
C PHE A 230 -18.33 -2.04 -24.49
N SER A 231 -18.94 -1.18 -23.68
CA SER A 231 -20.12 -0.41 -24.05
C SER A 231 -20.02 1.05 -23.57
N LYS A 232 -20.75 1.95 -24.24
CA LYS A 232 -20.87 3.36 -23.83
C LYS A 232 -21.68 3.52 -22.55
N ASP A 233 -22.62 2.62 -22.30
CA ASP A 233 -23.48 2.66 -21.11
C ASP A 233 -22.68 2.31 -19.86
N ASP A 234 -21.81 1.30 -19.92
CA ASP A 234 -20.92 0.96 -18.80
C ASP A 234 -19.94 2.10 -18.49
N LEU A 235 -19.37 2.72 -19.54
CA LEU A 235 -18.53 3.91 -19.35
C LEU A 235 -19.32 5.05 -18.68
N LYS A 236 -20.55 5.29 -19.13
CA LYS A 236 -21.40 6.35 -18.56
C LYS A 236 -21.71 6.07 -17.09
N GLN A 237 -22.10 4.84 -16.75
CA GLN A 237 -22.35 4.44 -15.36
C GLN A 237 -21.11 4.60 -14.50
N TYR A 238 -19.94 4.20 -15.00
CA TYR A 238 -18.67 4.40 -14.30
C TYR A 238 -18.36 5.88 -14.07
N LEU A 239 -18.53 6.73 -15.08
CA LEU A 239 -18.27 8.17 -14.93
C LEU A 239 -19.27 8.84 -13.97
N GLU A 240 -20.54 8.42 -13.99
CA GLU A 240 -21.54 8.87 -13.01
C GLU A 240 -21.14 8.47 -11.58
N GLN A 241 -20.66 7.24 -11.38
CA GLN A 241 -20.13 6.79 -10.11
C GLN A 241 -18.92 7.63 -9.68
N VAL A 242 -17.94 7.85 -10.56
CA VAL A 242 -16.75 8.67 -10.25
C VAL A 242 -17.14 10.09 -9.84
N GLU A 243 -18.09 10.72 -10.53
CA GLU A 243 -18.56 12.06 -10.18
C GLU A 243 -19.32 12.10 -8.85
N GLU A 244 -20.16 11.10 -8.57
CA GLU A 244 -20.82 10.98 -7.28
C GLU A 244 -19.81 10.75 -6.14
N ALA A 245 -18.78 9.94 -6.41
CA ALA A 245 -17.67 9.66 -5.51
C ALA A 245 -16.90 10.96 -5.20
N LYS A 246 -16.56 11.77 -6.23
CA LYS A 246 -15.94 13.11 -6.06
C LYS A 246 -16.80 14.07 -5.25
N ARG A 247 -18.13 14.06 -5.44
CA ARG A 247 -19.06 14.89 -4.65
C ARG A 247 -19.07 14.52 -3.17
N ARG A 248 -18.78 13.26 -2.85
CA ARG A 248 -18.75 12.72 -1.49
C ARG A 248 -17.36 12.73 -0.84
N ASP A 249 -16.35 13.19 -1.57
CA ASP A 249 -15.00 13.35 -1.04
C ASP A 249 -15.00 14.29 0.18
N HIS A 250 -14.48 13.81 1.31
CA HIS A 250 -14.45 14.54 2.58
C HIS A 250 -13.68 15.85 2.49
N ARG A 251 -12.74 16.00 1.55
CA ARG A 251 -11.98 17.25 1.33
C ARG A 251 -12.84 18.31 0.65
N VAL A 252 -13.70 17.88 -0.28
CA VAL A 252 -14.68 18.74 -0.96
C VAL A 252 -15.77 19.14 0.02
N LEU A 253 -16.38 18.15 0.69
CA LEU A 253 -17.44 18.37 1.67
C LEU A 253 -16.93 19.14 2.89
N GLY A 254 -15.77 18.79 3.42
CA GLY A 254 -15.17 19.44 4.59
C GLY A 254 -14.95 20.93 4.37
N ARG A 255 -14.46 21.32 3.18
CA ARG A 255 -14.34 22.73 2.79
C ARG A 255 -15.70 23.39 2.60
N LYS A 256 -16.61 22.76 1.85
CA LYS A 256 -17.94 23.30 1.53
C LYS A 256 -18.79 23.53 2.79
N LEU A 257 -18.70 22.63 3.77
CA LEU A 257 -19.48 22.65 4.99
C LEU A 257 -18.79 23.41 6.13
N GLY A 258 -17.48 23.70 6.00
CA GLY A 258 -16.69 24.35 7.04
C GLY A 258 -16.42 23.42 8.22
N LEU A 259 -16.00 22.18 7.96
CA LEU A 259 -15.71 21.15 8.98
C LEU A 259 -14.26 21.18 9.42
N PHE A 260 -13.32 21.26 8.48
CA PHE A 260 -11.90 21.31 8.76
C PHE A 260 -11.15 22.06 7.66
N GLN A 261 -9.91 22.44 7.96
CA GLN A 261 -8.97 23.00 7.01
C GLN A 261 -7.57 22.45 7.25
N ILE A 262 -6.77 22.30 6.19
CA ILE A 262 -5.32 22.09 6.29
C ILE A 262 -4.67 23.36 5.77
N ASN A 263 -3.89 24.03 6.61
CA ASN A 263 -3.20 25.27 6.25
C ASN A 263 -1.69 24.98 6.10
N PRO A 264 -1.07 25.30 4.95
CA PRO A 264 0.38 25.15 4.76
C PRO A 264 1.24 25.81 5.84
N ASP A 265 0.80 26.96 6.39
CA ASP A 265 1.52 27.68 7.45
C ASP A 265 1.50 26.92 8.78
N VAL A 266 0.48 26.09 9.01
CA VAL A 266 0.40 25.19 10.19
C VAL A 266 1.19 23.91 9.92
N GLY A 267 1.13 23.40 8.70
CA GLY A 267 1.86 22.22 8.24
C GLY A 267 0.95 21.21 7.54
N GLN A 268 1.51 20.52 6.54
CA GLN A 268 0.78 19.47 5.84
C GLN A 268 0.46 18.29 6.76
N GLY A 269 -0.75 17.72 6.61
CA GLY A 269 -1.21 16.60 7.43
C GLY A 269 -1.59 16.98 8.86
N LEU A 270 -1.69 18.28 9.19
CA LEU A 270 -2.16 18.78 10.48
C LEU A 270 -3.52 19.46 10.30
N CYS A 271 -4.59 18.76 10.67
CA CYS A 271 -5.96 19.23 10.45
C CYS A 271 -6.38 20.25 11.52
N LEU A 272 -6.80 21.43 11.07
CA LEU A 272 -7.52 22.40 11.88
C LEU A 272 -9.01 22.07 11.86
N TRP A 273 -9.54 21.62 12.99
CA TRP A 273 -10.97 21.38 13.16
C TRP A 273 -11.71 22.71 13.31
N LEU A 274 -12.61 23.01 12.38
CA LEU A 274 -13.49 24.18 12.44
C LEU A 274 -14.69 23.88 13.34
N PRO A 275 -15.43 24.88 13.86
CA PRO A 275 -16.46 24.67 14.88
C PRO A 275 -17.46 23.55 14.58
N LYS A 276 -17.91 23.42 13.32
CA LYS A 276 -18.84 22.34 12.93
C LYS A 276 -18.19 20.96 12.93
N GLY A 277 -16.97 20.83 12.43
CA GLY A 277 -16.24 19.56 12.47
C GLY A 277 -15.85 19.17 13.89
N ALA A 278 -15.40 20.14 14.69
CA ALA A 278 -15.12 19.96 16.11
C ALA A 278 -16.37 19.49 16.88
N THR A 279 -17.56 19.99 16.52
CA THR A 279 -18.83 19.52 17.10
C THR A 279 -19.09 18.05 16.75
N ILE A 280 -18.89 17.64 15.49
CA ILE A 280 -19.04 16.23 15.09
C ILE A 280 -18.08 15.35 15.88
N ARG A 281 -16.81 15.77 15.97
CA ARG A 281 -15.78 15.06 16.74
C ARG A 281 -16.17 14.92 18.21
N ALA A 282 -16.61 15.99 18.86
CA ALA A 282 -17.02 15.96 20.26
C ALA A 282 -18.20 14.99 20.51
N VAL A 283 -19.19 14.96 19.60
CA VAL A 283 -20.31 14.02 19.68
C VAL A 283 -19.84 12.57 19.58
N LEU A 284 -18.88 12.28 18.69
CA LEU A 284 -18.31 10.93 18.54
C LEU A 284 -17.46 10.54 19.77
N GLU A 285 -16.61 11.45 20.26
CA GLU A 285 -15.81 11.22 21.47
C GLU A 285 -16.72 10.98 22.69
N ASP A 286 -17.77 11.79 22.89
CA ASP A 286 -18.72 11.61 23.99
C ASP A 286 -19.48 10.28 23.90
N PHE A 287 -19.89 9.87 22.69
CA PHE A 287 -20.54 8.59 22.44
C PHE A 287 -19.63 7.42 22.84
N ILE A 288 -18.41 7.37 22.32
CA ILE A 288 -17.45 6.30 22.62
C ILE A 288 -17.04 6.31 24.08
N LYS A 289 -16.80 7.50 24.66
CA LYS A 289 -16.43 7.63 26.07
C LYS A 289 -17.48 7.03 26.99
N LYS A 290 -18.75 7.29 26.71
CA LYS A 290 -19.86 6.75 27.51
C LYS A 290 -19.87 5.22 27.43
N GLU A 291 -19.77 4.66 26.24
CA GLU A 291 -19.75 3.21 26.02
C GLU A 291 -18.56 2.54 26.73
N LEU A 292 -17.36 3.12 26.61
CA LEU A 292 -16.15 2.62 27.27
C LEU A 292 -16.32 2.58 28.80
N LEU A 293 -16.90 3.62 29.40
CA LEU A 293 -17.17 3.65 30.84
C LEU A 293 -18.19 2.58 31.27
N GLU A 294 -19.26 2.38 30.49
CA GLU A 294 -20.27 1.35 30.75
C GLU A 294 -19.68 -0.07 30.67
N ARG A 295 -18.66 -0.27 29.83
CA ARG A 295 -17.91 -1.53 29.70
C ARG A 295 -16.72 -1.67 30.67
N GLY A 296 -16.55 -0.73 31.60
CA GLY A 296 -15.50 -0.79 32.62
C GLY A 296 -14.10 -0.50 32.11
N TYR A 297 -13.96 0.40 31.13
CA TYR A 297 -12.68 1.00 30.77
C TYR A 297 -12.40 2.23 31.64
N ASP A 298 -11.18 2.31 32.15
CA ASP A 298 -10.69 3.41 32.97
C ASP A 298 -10.08 4.51 32.07
N PRO A 299 -10.64 5.73 32.07
CA PRO A 299 -10.10 6.82 31.27
C PRO A 299 -8.77 7.33 31.84
N VAL A 300 -7.77 7.47 30.98
CA VAL A 300 -6.45 8.02 31.31
C VAL A 300 -6.06 9.13 30.34
N TYR A 301 -5.05 9.92 30.72
CA TYR A 301 -4.48 10.99 29.89
C TYR A 301 -2.96 10.93 29.98
N SER A 302 -2.28 10.84 28.84
CA SER A 302 -0.82 10.80 28.78
C SER A 302 -0.23 11.98 28.01
N PRO A 303 1.00 12.42 28.35
CA PRO A 303 1.70 13.48 27.61
C PRO A 303 1.84 13.19 26.10
N HIS A 304 2.02 14.23 25.30
CA HIS A 304 2.29 14.11 23.85
C HIS A 304 3.75 13.87 23.50
N ILE A 305 4.65 14.07 24.47
CA ILE A 305 6.08 13.85 24.34
C ILE A 305 6.54 12.85 25.40
N GLY A 306 7.51 12.01 25.03
CA GLY A 306 8.14 11.06 25.94
C GLY A 306 9.65 11.05 25.72
N ARG A 307 10.42 10.64 26.72
CA ARG A 307 11.87 10.45 26.57
C ARG A 307 12.17 9.39 25.51
N VAL A 308 13.23 9.57 24.71
CA VAL A 308 13.64 8.58 23.69
C VAL A 308 13.83 7.19 24.31
N GLU A 309 14.36 7.11 25.53
CA GLU A 309 14.58 5.85 26.25
C GLU A 309 13.30 5.03 26.48
N LEU A 310 12.14 5.69 26.61
CA LEU A 310 10.86 5.00 26.74
C LEU A 310 10.56 4.17 25.48
N TYR A 311 10.84 4.75 24.32
CA TYR A 311 10.61 4.12 23.03
C TYR A 311 11.69 3.08 22.69
N GLU A 312 12.95 3.31 23.09
CA GLU A 312 14.01 2.29 23.03
C GLU A 312 13.62 1.05 23.85
N THR A 313 13.13 1.26 25.09
CA THR A 313 12.67 0.17 25.96
C THR A 313 11.53 -0.61 25.30
N SER A 314 10.52 0.11 24.79
CA SER A 314 9.37 -0.51 24.12
C SER A 314 9.72 -1.23 22.82
N GLY A 315 10.89 -0.98 22.22
CA GLY A 315 11.26 -1.52 20.91
C GLY A 315 10.67 -0.74 19.73
N HIS A 316 10.02 0.41 19.96
CA HIS A 316 9.55 1.26 18.86
C HIS A 316 10.66 2.16 18.28
N PHE A 317 11.82 2.21 18.94
CA PHE A 317 13.01 2.88 18.45
C PHE A 317 14.18 1.88 18.46
N PRO A 318 14.94 1.73 17.36
CA PRO A 318 14.87 2.51 16.12
C PRO A 318 13.90 1.97 15.05
N TYR A 319 13.19 0.86 15.30
CA TYR A 319 12.41 0.17 14.25
C TYR A 319 11.34 1.02 13.54
N TYR A 320 10.74 2.00 14.22
CA TYR A 320 9.76 2.93 13.61
C TYR A 320 10.33 4.33 13.35
N ARG A 321 11.65 4.51 13.42
CA ARG A 321 12.28 5.83 13.36
C ARG A 321 11.90 6.61 12.11
N ASP A 322 11.84 5.95 10.95
CA ASP A 322 11.51 6.59 9.68
C ASP A 322 10.06 7.09 9.61
N SER A 323 9.18 6.52 10.45
CA SER A 323 7.79 6.92 10.63
C SER A 323 7.57 7.84 11.83
N GLN A 324 8.63 8.25 12.54
CA GLN A 324 8.59 9.14 13.69
C GLN A 324 9.14 10.51 13.34
N PHE A 325 8.65 11.54 14.02
CA PHE A 325 9.30 12.85 13.96
C PHE A 325 10.69 12.77 14.57
N ALA A 326 11.61 13.59 14.07
CA ALA A 326 12.96 13.67 14.61
C ALA A 326 12.93 13.98 16.13
N PRO A 327 13.84 13.39 16.92
CA PRO A 327 13.92 13.70 18.35
C PRO A 327 14.15 15.19 18.60
N ILE A 328 13.49 15.72 19.62
CA ILE A 328 13.70 17.06 20.15
C ILE A 328 14.83 16.96 21.18
N PHE A 329 15.95 17.60 20.89
CA PHE A 329 17.12 17.63 21.79
C PHE A 329 17.13 18.91 22.61
N GLY A 330 17.45 18.79 23.90
CA GLY A 330 17.69 19.93 24.78
C GLY A 330 19.05 20.61 24.54
N HIS A 331 19.98 19.91 23.90
CA HIS A 331 21.31 20.42 23.56
C HIS A 331 21.41 20.72 22.06
N ASP A 332 21.97 21.88 21.68
CA ASP A 332 22.05 22.35 20.28
C ASP A 332 22.76 21.36 19.34
N ALA A 333 23.79 20.67 19.84
CA ALA A 333 24.50 19.63 19.10
C ALA A 333 23.72 18.32 18.89
N GLY A 334 22.57 18.11 19.55
CA GLY A 334 21.90 16.81 19.57
C GLY A 334 21.50 16.30 18.19
N GLN A 335 20.87 17.15 17.37
CA GLN A 335 20.47 16.79 16.00
C GLN A 335 21.68 16.46 15.12
N MET A 336 22.79 17.19 15.30
CA MET A 336 24.03 16.96 14.56
C MET A 336 24.66 15.63 14.95
N VAL A 337 24.76 15.34 16.26
CA VAL A 337 25.30 14.06 16.76
C VAL A 337 24.44 12.89 16.29
N ASP A 338 23.12 13.03 16.29
CA ASP A 338 22.22 12.00 15.80
C ASP A 338 22.40 11.71 14.30
N ALA A 339 22.52 12.77 13.48
CA ALA A 339 22.83 12.65 12.06
C ALA A 339 24.21 12.02 11.82
N TRP A 340 25.20 12.36 12.66
CA TRP A 340 26.53 11.79 12.62
C TRP A 340 26.50 10.27 12.86
N ILE A 341 25.80 9.83 13.90
CA ILE A 341 25.65 8.40 14.20
C ILE A 341 25.03 7.67 13.01
N ARG A 342 23.98 8.22 12.41
CA ARG A 342 23.31 7.60 11.26
C ARG A 342 24.26 7.44 10.07
N LYS A 343 24.95 8.51 9.68
CA LYS A 343 25.90 8.46 8.56
C LYS A 343 27.04 7.46 8.78
N LEU A 344 27.50 7.33 10.03
CA LEU A 344 28.48 6.28 10.39
C LEU A 344 27.91 4.87 10.20
N GLN A 345 26.68 4.62 10.65
CA GLN A 345 26.03 3.31 10.54
C GLN A 345 25.68 2.94 9.09
N GLU A 346 25.35 3.92 8.26
CA GLU A 346 25.06 3.76 6.82
C GLU A 346 26.33 3.62 5.98
N GLY A 347 27.52 3.88 6.55
CA GLY A 347 28.78 3.94 5.81
C GLY A 347 28.88 5.16 4.88
N ASP A 348 28.02 6.17 5.06
CA ASP A 348 27.91 7.39 4.26
C ASP A 348 28.56 8.60 4.96
N LEU A 349 29.78 8.39 5.45
CA LEU A 349 30.58 9.46 6.06
C LEU A 349 32.04 9.39 5.59
N SER A 350 32.47 10.39 4.83
CA SER A 350 33.87 10.55 4.48
C SER A 350 34.68 11.09 5.67
N GLY A 351 35.98 10.79 5.71
CA GLY A 351 36.86 11.31 6.76
C GLY A 351 36.93 12.85 6.81
N ALA A 352 36.70 13.52 5.68
CA ALA A 352 36.65 14.99 5.63
C ALA A 352 35.36 15.55 6.25
N GLU A 353 34.22 14.86 6.07
CA GLU A 353 32.95 15.22 6.73
C GLU A 353 33.00 14.92 8.23
N GLU A 354 33.59 13.79 8.61
CA GLU A 354 33.80 13.42 10.01
C GLU A 354 34.66 14.46 10.75
N ALA A 355 35.73 14.97 10.13
CA ALA A 355 36.54 16.04 10.71
C ALA A 355 35.74 17.33 10.93
N LYS A 356 34.87 17.71 9.98
CA LYS A 356 33.99 18.88 10.13
C LYS A 356 32.96 18.71 11.24
N LEU A 357 32.40 17.51 11.40
CA LEU A 357 31.48 17.20 12.49
C LEU A 357 32.18 17.28 13.85
N LEU A 358 33.43 16.84 13.92
CA LEU A 358 34.24 16.98 15.13
C LEU A 358 34.52 18.46 15.47
N GLU A 359 34.92 19.28 14.49
CA GLU A 359 35.07 20.73 14.68
C GLU A 359 33.77 21.40 15.12
N ALA A 360 32.65 21.08 14.45
CA ALA A 360 31.33 21.59 14.80
C ALA A 360 30.90 21.15 16.21
N SER A 361 31.23 19.94 16.64
CA SER A 361 30.94 19.44 17.99
C SER A 361 31.62 20.30 19.06
N GLN A 362 32.86 20.72 18.83
CA GLN A 362 33.58 21.62 19.75
C GLN A 362 32.93 23.01 19.81
N VAL A 363 32.52 23.55 18.67
CA VAL A 363 31.82 24.84 18.58
C VAL A 363 30.50 24.80 19.35
N LEU A 364 29.76 23.70 19.24
CA LEU A 364 28.48 23.52 19.92
C LEU A 364 28.60 23.06 21.37
N GLY A 365 29.82 22.95 21.92
CA GLY A 365 30.04 22.55 23.32
C GLY A 365 29.86 21.05 23.60
N CYS A 366 29.85 20.23 22.58
CA CYS A 366 29.76 18.77 22.69
C CYS A 366 31.15 18.18 23.05
N GLN A 367 31.30 17.76 24.31
CA GLN A 367 32.55 17.18 24.81
C GLN A 367 32.62 15.67 24.50
N LEU A 368 33.28 15.32 23.40
CA LEU A 368 33.48 13.94 22.94
C LEU A 368 34.89 13.42 23.27
N ASN A 369 35.27 13.42 24.55
CA ASN A 369 36.64 13.16 25.00
C ASN A 369 37.19 11.77 24.61
N GLU A 370 36.32 10.79 24.42
CA GLU A 370 36.67 9.41 24.08
C GLU A 370 36.55 9.11 22.57
N TYR A 371 36.17 10.11 21.76
CA TYR A 371 35.94 9.90 20.33
C TYR A 371 37.24 9.76 19.56
N ASN A 372 37.44 8.60 18.93
CA ASN A 372 38.61 8.32 18.09
C ASN A 372 38.20 8.21 16.61
N PRO A 373 38.57 9.17 15.74
CA PRO A 373 38.27 9.10 14.30
C PRO A 373 38.89 7.91 13.57
N LYS A 374 39.89 7.23 14.16
CA LYS A 374 40.50 6.01 13.62
C LYS A 374 39.94 4.72 14.24
N GLY A 375 39.00 4.82 15.17
CA GLY A 375 38.36 3.68 15.83
C GLY A 375 37.38 2.95 14.92
N ALA A 376 36.89 1.80 15.38
CA ALA A 376 35.83 1.07 14.70
C ALA A 376 34.51 1.88 14.71
N VAL A 377 33.63 1.65 13.73
CA VAL A 377 32.35 2.36 13.63
C VAL A 377 31.53 2.18 14.90
N GLU A 378 31.54 0.97 15.46
CA GLU A 378 30.83 0.61 16.68
C GLU A 378 31.32 1.42 17.89
N GLU A 379 32.65 1.63 18.01
CA GLU A 379 33.26 2.42 19.08
C GLU A 379 32.88 3.91 18.94
N LYS A 380 32.96 4.45 17.72
CA LYS A 380 32.57 5.82 17.41
C LYS A 380 31.10 6.07 17.76
N VAL A 381 30.22 5.19 17.27
CA VAL A 381 28.77 5.24 17.53
C VAL A 381 28.48 5.11 19.03
N PHE A 382 29.21 4.24 19.74
CA PHE A 382 29.06 4.08 21.18
C PHE A 382 29.35 5.39 21.94
N VAL A 383 30.45 6.08 21.62
CA VAL A 383 30.81 7.35 22.27
C VAL A 383 29.72 8.41 22.00
N LEU A 384 29.30 8.55 20.74
CA LEU A 384 28.28 9.51 20.34
C LEU A 384 26.92 9.23 21.01
N ARG A 385 26.46 7.96 21.01
CA ARG A 385 25.21 7.54 21.68
C ARG A 385 25.31 7.70 23.20
N SER A 386 26.47 7.48 23.79
CA SER A 386 26.69 7.68 25.23
C SER A 386 26.56 9.15 25.61
N TRP A 387 27.14 10.04 24.82
CA TRP A 387 26.96 11.49 25.00
C TRP A 387 25.49 11.90 24.80
N GLU A 388 24.84 11.39 23.76
CA GLU A 388 23.44 11.69 23.44
C GLU A 388 22.48 11.29 24.57
N LYS A 389 22.69 10.12 25.19
CA LYS A 389 21.91 9.61 26.33
C LYS A 389 22.06 10.44 27.61
N GLN A 390 23.13 11.23 27.71
CA GLN A 390 23.32 12.17 28.82
C GLN A 390 22.56 13.48 28.60
N GLN A 391 22.10 13.74 27.37
CA GLN A 391 21.31 14.93 27.04
C GLN A 391 19.82 14.66 27.21
N GLU A 392 19.07 15.73 27.42
CA GLU A 392 17.62 15.65 27.31
C GLU A 392 17.23 15.42 25.84
N ARG A 393 16.49 14.35 25.59
CA ARG A 393 15.97 14.01 24.26
C ARG A 393 14.57 13.43 24.36
N TYR A 394 13.66 14.01 23.60
CA TYR A 394 12.25 13.68 23.61
C TYR A 394 11.77 13.32 22.20
N LEU A 395 10.72 12.53 22.12
CA LEU A 395 9.99 12.26 20.88
C LEU A 395 8.53 12.65 21.08
N LEU A 396 7.94 13.24 20.03
CA LEU A 396 6.48 13.23 19.88
C LEU A 396 6.01 11.79 19.86
N LYS A 397 5.02 11.44 20.68
CA LYS A 397 4.58 10.05 20.80
C LYS A 397 3.96 9.58 19.48
N PRO A 398 4.44 8.47 18.88
CA PRO A 398 3.82 7.87 17.70
C PRO A 398 2.66 6.93 18.03
N MET A 399 2.50 6.61 19.32
CA MET A 399 1.52 5.68 19.90
C MET A 399 1.39 5.88 21.41
N ASN A 400 0.30 5.42 22.02
CA ASN A 400 0.06 5.60 23.45
C ASN A 400 0.58 4.43 24.31
N CYS A 401 0.81 3.25 23.73
CA CYS A 401 1.14 2.00 24.43
C CYS A 401 2.22 2.15 25.52
N PRO A 402 3.41 2.76 25.24
CA PRO A 402 4.45 2.89 26.25
C PRO A 402 4.04 3.73 27.47
N HIS A 403 3.14 4.70 27.29
CA HIS A 403 2.63 5.53 28.39
C HIS A 403 1.62 4.75 29.24
N HIS A 404 0.70 4.02 28.61
CA HIS A 404 -0.29 3.19 29.31
C HIS A 404 0.41 2.09 30.11
N VAL A 405 1.51 1.54 29.60
CA VAL A 405 2.38 0.63 30.34
C VAL A 405 2.94 1.27 31.62
N GLN A 406 3.44 2.51 31.56
CA GLN A 406 3.91 3.21 32.77
C GLN A 406 2.77 3.46 33.77
N MET A 407 1.55 3.75 33.28
CA MET A 407 0.37 3.91 34.13
C MET A 407 -0.04 2.59 34.80
N TYR A 408 0.02 1.47 34.09
CA TYR A 408 -0.19 0.14 34.67
C TYR A 408 0.82 -0.11 35.80
N LYS A 409 2.10 0.16 35.56
CA LYS A 409 3.21 -0.01 36.54
C LYS A 409 3.15 0.92 37.75
N ALA A 410 2.40 2.02 37.67
CA ALA A 410 2.35 3.01 38.73
C ALA A 410 1.77 2.47 40.04
N GLN A 411 1.06 1.34 39.98
CA GLN A 411 0.44 0.69 41.14
C GLN A 411 0.73 -0.82 41.11
N PRO A 412 0.96 -1.47 42.28
CA PRO A 412 0.93 -2.92 42.37
C PRO A 412 -0.44 -3.44 41.91
N ARG A 413 -0.46 -4.57 41.19
CA ARG A 413 -1.68 -5.20 40.68
C ARG A 413 -1.84 -6.58 41.28
N SER A 414 -3.05 -6.94 41.69
CA SER A 414 -3.43 -8.31 42.05
C SER A 414 -4.11 -9.00 40.86
N TYR A 415 -3.99 -10.33 40.76
CA TYR A 415 -4.73 -11.14 39.79
C TYR A 415 -6.25 -10.91 39.86
N LYS A 416 -6.78 -10.49 41.02
CA LYS A 416 -8.20 -10.16 41.22
C LYS A 416 -8.64 -8.85 40.59
N GLU A 417 -7.69 -7.96 40.30
CA GLU A 417 -7.93 -6.66 39.66
C GLU A 417 -7.81 -6.76 38.14
N LEU A 418 -7.30 -7.88 37.61
CA LEU A 418 -7.23 -8.14 36.18
C LEU A 418 -8.59 -8.68 35.68
N PRO A 419 -9.08 -8.22 34.52
CA PRO A 419 -8.39 -7.36 33.55
C PRO A 419 -8.44 -5.85 33.91
N VAL A 420 -7.34 -5.14 33.65
CA VAL A 420 -7.26 -3.66 33.73
C VAL A 420 -7.38 -3.10 32.31
N ARG A 421 -8.31 -2.17 32.08
CA ARG A 421 -8.59 -1.61 30.75
C ARG A 421 -8.35 -0.11 30.75
N LEU A 422 -7.21 0.35 30.26
CA LEU A 422 -6.89 1.79 30.20
C LEU A 422 -7.30 2.36 28.84
N ALA A 423 -8.14 3.40 28.81
CA ALA A 423 -8.59 4.04 27.57
C ALA A 423 -8.21 5.52 27.51
N GLU A 424 -7.80 6.00 26.34
CA GLU A 424 -7.42 7.38 26.10
C GLU A 424 -7.83 7.81 24.68
N PHE A 425 -8.44 8.99 24.54
CA PHE A 425 -8.46 9.70 23.25
C PHE A 425 -7.06 10.28 22.97
N GLY A 426 -6.12 9.38 22.67
CA GLY A 426 -4.69 9.63 22.68
C GLY A 426 -4.24 10.28 21.38
N THR A 427 -3.72 11.50 21.47
CA THR A 427 -3.19 12.21 20.30
C THR A 427 -1.74 11.84 20.05
N VAL A 428 -1.47 11.29 18.88
CA VAL A 428 -0.17 10.76 18.44
C VAL A 428 0.28 11.43 17.14
N TYR A 429 1.58 11.34 16.86
CA TYR A 429 2.21 11.97 15.70
C TYR A 429 3.06 10.99 14.92
N ARG A 430 2.82 10.91 13.60
CA ARG A 430 3.55 10.05 12.67
C ARG A 430 4.12 10.87 11.53
N HIS A 431 5.36 10.61 11.17
CA HIS A 431 6.06 11.31 10.10
C HIS A 431 5.75 10.68 8.74
N GLU A 432 4.47 10.75 8.34
CA GLU A 432 4.01 10.32 7.03
C GLU A 432 4.64 11.17 5.92
N GLN A 433 5.02 10.55 4.81
CA GLN A 433 5.67 11.25 3.70
C GLN A 433 4.69 12.22 3.06
N SER A 434 5.17 13.39 2.62
CA SER A 434 4.29 14.47 2.13
C SER A 434 3.42 14.03 0.95
N GLY A 435 3.91 13.12 0.11
CA GLY A 435 3.16 12.56 -1.03
C GLY A 435 2.04 11.58 -0.63
N GLU A 436 2.03 11.09 0.61
CA GLU A 436 1.05 10.11 1.10
C GLU A 436 -0.13 10.77 1.83
N LEU A 437 0.00 12.05 2.21
CA LEU A 437 -1.01 12.76 2.99
C LEU A 437 -2.31 12.96 2.21
N ASN A 438 -3.46 12.72 2.85
CA ASN A 438 -4.77 12.81 2.20
C ASN A 438 -5.88 13.32 3.13
N GLY A 439 -6.12 14.63 3.10
CA GLY A 439 -7.20 15.25 3.89
C GLY A 439 -7.13 14.83 5.36
N MET A 440 -8.23 14.29 5.90
CA MET A 440 -8.27 13.69 7.25
C MET A 440 -7.96 12.18 7.29
N LEU A 441 -7.81 11.50 6.15
CA LEU A 441 -7.66 10.03 6.11
C LEU A 441 -6.21 9.59 6.36
N ARG A 442 -5.23 10.36 5.88
CA ARG A 442 -3.81 10.14 6.15
C ARG A 442 -3.16 11.45 6.55
N VAL A 443 -2.80 11.54 7.83
CA VAL A 443 -2.41 12.77 8.54
C VAL A 443 -1.17 12.52 9.41
N ARG A 444 -0.48 13.58 9.78
CA ARG A 444 0.68 13.50 10.67
C ARG A 444 0.32 13.60 12.15
N GLY A 445 -0.78 14.26 12.48
CA GLY A 445 -1.32 14.35 13.83
C GLY A 445 -2.73 13.78 13.85
N LEU A 446 -2.97 12.78 14.69
CA LEU A 446 -4.27 12.12 14.84
C LEU A 446 -4.57 11.83 16.31
N THR A 447 -5.86 11.77 16.63
CA THR A 447 -6.34 11.30 17.94
C THR A 447 -7.03 9.97 17.72
N GLN A 448 -6.57 8.94 18.42
CA GLN A 448 -7.16 7.60 18.40
C GLN A 448 -8.01 7.42 19.65
N ASP A 449 -9.14 6.74 19.54
CA ASP A 449 -9.90 6.13 20.61
C ASP A 449 -9.17 4.86 21.12
N ASP A 450 -7.97 5.07 21.64
CA ASP A 450 -7.00 4.02 21.95
C ASP A 450 -7.26 3.40 23.33
N ALA A 451 -7.03 2.09 23.46
CA ALA A 451 -7.13 1.40 24.73
C ALA A 451 -6.14 0.23 24.84
N HIS A 452 -5.60 0.04 26.04
CA HIS A 452 -4.70 -1.06 26.36
C HIS A 452 -5.27 -1.89 27.51
N LEU A 453 -5.52 -3.17 27.23
CA LEU A 453 -6.09 -4.12 28.18
C LEU A 453 -4.97 -5.03 28.69
N PHE A 454 -4.75 -5.01 30.00
CA PHE A 454 -3.80 -5.88 30.69
C PHE A 454 -4.60 -7.00 31.35
N CYS A 455 -4.36 -8.24 30.93
CA CYS A 455 -5.12 -9.39 31.38
C CYS A 455 -4.22 -10.62 31.56
N MET A 456 -4.72 -11.62 32.30
CA MET A 456 -4.03 -12.91 32.45
C MET A 456 -4.19 -13.75 31.17
N PRO A 457 -3.27 -14.70 30.88
CA PRO A 457 -3.34 -15.54 29.68
C PRO A 457 -4.69 -16.23 29.47
N GLU A 458 -5.33 -16.69 30.55
CA GLU A 458 -6.65 -17.33 30.52
C GLU A 458 -7.82 -16.37 30.23
N GLN A 459 -7.62 -15.05 30.38
CA GLN A 459 -8.61 -14.01 30.13
C GLN A 459 -8.57 -13.49 28.68
N VAL A 460 -7.48 -13.77 27.94
CA VAL A 460 -7.21 -13.20 26.60
C VAL A 460 -8.37 -13.42 25.62
N GLU A 461 -8.88 -14.65 25.50
CA GLU A 461 -9.96 -14.95 24.57
C GLU A 461 -11.26 -14.22 24.92
N GLY A 462 -11.54 -14.06 26.22
CA GLY A 462 -12.70 -13.32 26.71
C GLY A 462 -12.61 -11.83 26.40
N GLU A 463 -11.49 -11.19 26.76
CA GLU A 463 -11.27 -9.76 26.49
C GLU A 463 -11.26 -9.44 25.00
N PHE A 464 -10.70 -10.35 24.19
CA PHE A 464 -10.71 -10.20 22.74
C PHE A 464 -12.13 -10.26 22.16
N ARG A 465 -12.98 -11.18 22.65
CA ARG A 465 -14.40 -11.26 22.26
C ARG A 465 -15.16 -9.99 22.64
N GLU A 466 -15.02 -9.52 23.87
CA GLU A 466 -15.67 -8.28 24.36
C GLU A 466 -15.24 -7.06 23.54
N THR A 467 -13.96 -6.99 23.14
CA THR A 467 -13.44 -5.90 22.30
C THR A 467 -14.01 -5.98 20.87
N ILE A 468 -14.14 -7.17 20.29
CA ILE A 468 -14.81 -7.35 18.99
C ILE A 468 -16.27 -6.90 19.08
N GLU A 469 -16.98 -7.22 20.16
CA GLU A 469 -18.37 -6.77 20.37
C GLU A 469 -18.46 -5.25 20.49
N LEU A 470 -17.49 -4.60 21.12
CA LEU A 470 -17.38 -3.14 21.15
C LEU A 470 -17.18 -2.58 19.73
N VAL A 471 -16.25 -3.12 18.95
CA VAL A 471 -16.01 -2.67 17.57
C VAL A 471 -17.28 -2.81 16.73
N ARG A 472 -17.97 -3.95 16.82
CA ARG A 472 -19.25 -4.17 16.11
C ARG A 472 -20.31 -3.16 16.53
N PHE A 473 -20.49 -2.95 17.83
CA PHE A 473 -21.43 -1.96 18.36
C PHE A 473 -21.16 -0.56 17.79
N VAL A 474 -19.89 -0.17 17.73
CA VAL A 474 -19.49 1.14 17.17
C VAL A 474 -19.79 1.21 15.68
N LEU A 475 -19.38 0.20 14.88
CA LEU A 475 -19.63 0.15 13.44
C LEU A 475 -21.12 0.20 13.11
N ASP A 476 -21.93 -0.63 13.78
CA ASP A 476 -23.38 -0.66 13.62
C ASP A 476 -24.02 0.69 14.00
N SER A 477 -23.54 1.33 15.07
CA SER A 477 -24.06 2.63 15.54
C SER A 477 -23.80 3.77 14.56
N VAL A 478 -22.76 3.69 13.75
CA VAL A 478 -22.45 4.67 12.70
C VAL A 478 -22.92 4.24 11.30
N GLY A 479 -23.63 3.11 11.20
CA GLY A 479 -24.18 2.58 9.95
C GLY A 479 -23.13 2.04 8.97
N LEU A 480 -22.02 1.51 9.49
CA LEU A 480 -20.95 0.89 8.71
C LEU A 480 -21.12 -0.64 8.70
N ASP A 481 -22.12 -1.11 7.95
CA ASP A 481 -22.50 -2.52 7.91
C ASP A 481 -21.67 -3.33 6.87
N ASP A 482 -21.02 -2.64 5.92
CA ASP A 482 -20.17 -3.24 4.87
C ASP A 482 -18.69 -3.21 5.30
N TYR A 483 -18.28 -4.23 6.06
CA TYR A 483 -16.90 -4.45 6.44
C TYR A 483 -16.49 -5.91 6.30
N ARG A 484 -15.20 -6.14 6.03
CA ARG A 484 -14.56 -7.45 6.14
C ARG A 484 -13.62 -7.48 7.33
N VAL A 485 -13.48 -8.63 7.95
CA VAL A 485 -12.48 -8.85 8.99
C VAL A 485 -11.25 -9.49 8.36
N GLN A 486 -10.08 -8.97 8.68
CA GLN A 486 -8.80 -9.49 8.23
C GLN A 486 -8.03 -9.99 9.44
N LEU A 487 -7.63 -11.27 9.41
CA LEU A 487 -6.71 -11.86 10.37
C LEU A 487 -5.29 -11.69 9.83
N SER A 488 -4.58 -10.70 10.36
CA SER A 488 -3.23 -10.35 9.93
C SER A 488 -2.21 -11.20 10.72
N LEU A 489 -1.50 -12.07 9.99
CA LEU A 489 -0.54 -13.06 10.50
C LEU A 489 0.89 -12.64 10.18
N ARG A 490 1.87 -13.22 10.88
CA ARG A 490 3.27 -12.97 10.56
C ARG A 490 3.68 -13.69 9.27
N ASP A 491 4.68 -13.12 8.60
CA ASP A 491 5.43 -13.84 7.57
C ASP A 491 6.52 -14.69 8.24
N PRO A 492 6.48 -16.03 8.12
CA PRO A 492 7.45 -16.93 8.77
C PRO A 492 8.89 -16.75 8.26
N ASN A 493 9.09 -16.10 7.11
CA ASN A 493 10.41 -15.88 6.52
C ASN A 493 11.01 -14.51 6.84
N SER A 494 10.29 -13.67 7.60
CA SER A 494 10.73 -12.32 7.94
C SER A 494 11.38 -12.26 9.32
N ASP A 495 12.46 -11.48 9.42
CA ASP A 495 13.17 -11.15 10.67
C ASP A 495 12.54 -9.97 11.44
N LYS A 496 11.43 -9.41 10.93
CA LYS A 496 10.71 -8.27 11.52
C LYS A 496 10.05 -8.61 12.86
N TYR A 497 9.64 -9.85 13.08
CA TYR A 497 8.77 -10.24 14.20
C TYR A 497 9.57 -10.56 15.47
N VAL A 498 9.11 -10.07 16.62
CA VAL A 498 9.72 -10.29 17.93
C VAL A 498 8.87 -11.22 18.80
N GLY A 499 9.48 -11.84 19.81
CA GLY A 499 8.83 -12.80 20.70
C GLY A 499 9.09 -14.26 20.32
N SER A 500 8.61 -15.19 21.15
CA SER A 500 8.81 -16.63 20.93
C SER A 500 7.85 -17.18 19.87
N GLU A 501 8.33 -18.20 19.14
CA GLU A 501 7.52 -18.97 18.18
C GLU A 501 6.22 -19.51 18.82
N GLU A 502 6.33 -19.97 20.07
CA GLU A 502 5.21 -20.49 20.84
C GLU A 502 4.15 -19.42 21.14
N ASN A 503 4.57 -18.22 21.56
CA ASN A 503 3.64 -17.11 21.83
C ASN A 503 2.88 -16.71 20.56
N TRP A 504 3.56 -16.68 19.41
CA TRP A 504 2.93 -16.41 18.12
C TRP A 504 1.88 -17.46 17.75
N GLN A 505 2.23 -18.74 17.84
CA GLN A 505 1.29 -19.83 17.56
C GLN A 505 0.06 -19.79 18.49
N GLN A 506 0.26 -19.49 19.77
CA GLN A 506 -0.82 -19.34 20.74
C GLN A 506 -1.72 -18.13 20.41
N ALA A 507 -1.12 -16.98 20.10
CA ALA A 507 -1.83 -15.76 19.75
C ALA A 507 -2.67 -15.93 18.48
N GLU A 508 -2.07 -16.47 17.41
CA GLU A 508 -2.76 -16.70 16.14
C GLU A 508 -3.90 -17.71 16.28
N ALA A 509 -3.69 -18.77 17.06
CA ALA A 509 -4.71 -19.76 17.35
C ALA A 509 -5.87 -19.17 18.17
N ALA A 510 -5.58 -18.34 19.18
CA ALA A 510 -6.59 -17.65 19.97
C ALA A 510 -7.44 -16.71 19.11
N LEU A 511 -6.81 -15.86 18.28
CA LEU A 511 -7.51 -14.96 17.36
C LEU A 511 -8.41 -15.74 16.41
N ARG A 512 -7.89 -16.81 15.80
CA ARG A 512 -8.65 -17.62 14.85
C ARG A 512 -9.87 -18.28 15.51
N ARG A 513 -9.71 -18.82 16.73
CA ARG A 513 -10.81 -19.40 17.51
C ARG A 513 -11.89 -18.36 17.80
N VAL A 514 -11.53 -17.21 18.37
CA VAL A 514 -12.52 -16.18 18.73
C VAL A 514 -13.25 -15.64 17.50
N LEU A 515 -12.54 -15.41 16.39
CA LEU A 515 -13.17 -14.96 15.14
C LEU A 515 -14.17 -15.98 14.58
N THR A 516 -13.82 -17.28 14.62
CA THR A 516 -14.70 -18.36 14.18
C THR A 516 -15.94 -18.51 15.09
N GLU A 517 -15.75 -18.47 16.41
CA GLU A 517 -16.84 -18.55 17.39
C GLU A 517 -17.78 -17.34 17.33
N SER A 518 -17.24 -16.16 17.00
CA SER A 518 -18.02 -14.92 16.86
C SER A 518 -18.86 -14.90 15.57
N GLY A 519 -18.75 -15.92 14.71
CA GLY A 519 -19.50 -16.03 13.46
C GLY A 519 -19.07 -15.00 12.41
N LEU A 520 -17.88 -14.43 12.53
CA LEU A 520 -17.37 -13.42 11.60
C LEU A 520 -16.69 -14.10 10.41
N SER A 521 -17.03 -13.66 9.20
CA SER A 521 -16.27 -14.01 8.00
C SER A 521 -14.96 -13.24 8.00
N PHE A 522 -13.83 -13.96 7.92
CA PHE A 522 -12.50 -13.34 7.85
C PHE A 522 -11.60 -13.97 6.78
N SER A 523 -10.69 -13.17 6.21
CA SER A 523 -9.56 -13.64 5.41
C SER A 523 -8.28 -13.60 6.23
N ALA A 524 -7.37 -14.55 6.01
CA ALA A 524 -6.05 -14.53 6.65
C ALA A 524 -5.03 -13.95 5.67
N GLU A 525 -4.23 -12.98 6.12
CA GLU A 525 -3.21 -12.32 5.30
C GLU A 525 -1.85 -12.44 6.01
N GLU A 526 -0.89 -13.12 5.38
CA GLU A 526 0.47 -13.28 5.89
C GLU A 526 1.30 -12.02 5.62
N GLY A 527 2.14 -11.61 6.58
CA GLY A 527 3.01 -10.44 6.45
C GLY A 527 2.42 -9.12 6.98
N GLU A 528 1.11 -9.11 7.27
CA GLU A 528 0.36 -7.91 7.65
C GLU A 528 0.30 -7.69 9.19
N ALA A 529 0.85 -8.61 10.00
CA ALA A 529 0.88 -8.46 11.46
C ALA A 529 1.76 -7.29 11.94
N ALA A 530 1.48 -6.83 13.17
CA ALA A 530 2.40 -5.96 13.89
C ALA A 530 3.66 -6.75 14.27
N PHE A 531 4.78 -6.07 14.51
CA PHE A 531 6.04 -6.78 14.82
C PHE A 531 5.97 -7.59 16.13
N TYR A 532 5.07 -7.23 17.06
CA TYR A 532 4.93 -7.84 18.38
C TYR A 532 3.76 -8.85 18.52
N GLY A 533 2.93 -9.01 17.48
CA GLY A 533 1.82 -9.96 17.55
C GLY A 533 0.79 -9.85 16.40
N PRO A 534 -0.11 -10.84 16.29
CA PRO A 534 -1.15 -10.87 15.27
C PRO A 534 -2.29 -9.92 15.63
N LYS A 535 -3.10 -9.57 14.63
CA LYS A 535 -4.20 -8.62 14.80
C LYS A 535 -5.43 -8.98 13.97
N ALA A 536 -6.60 -8.61 14.49
CA ALA A 536 -7.84 -8.58 13.72
C ALA A 536 -8.12 -7.14 13.29
N ASP A 537 -8.10 -6.92 11.98
CA ASP A 537 -8.34 -5.62 11.35
C ASP A 537 -9.75 -5.59 10.73
N PHE A 538 -10.48 -4.51 10.96
CA PHE A 538 -11.81 -4.26 10.42
C PHE A 538 -11.68 -3.31 9.23
N MET A 539 -11.81 -3.88 8.04
CA MET A 539 -11.63 -3.18 6.77
C MET A 539 -12.99 -2.70 6.27
N VAL A 540 -13.18 -1.37 6.25
CA VAL A 540 -14.40 -0.71 5.78
C VAL A 540 -14.17 -0.15 4.38
N ARG A 541 -15.23 -0.06 3.58
CA ARG A 541 -15.18 0.58 2.26
C ARG A 541 -15.69 2.01 2.33
N ASP A 542 -14.92 2.94 1.75
CA ASP A 542 -15.41 4.30 1.58
C ASP A 542 -16.36 4.43 0.37
N CYS A 543 -16.94 5.61 0.20
CA CYS A 543 -17.85 5.90 -0.92
C CYS A 543 -17.21 5.80 -2.32
N LEU A 544 -15.89 5.69 -2.42
CA LEU A 544 -15.17 5.45 -3.67
C LEU A 544 -14.80 3.96 -3.84
N GLY A 545 -15.22 3.08 -2.92
CA GLY A 545 -14.90 1.66 -2.90
C GLY A 545 -13.47 1.34 -2.44
N ARG A 546 -12.74 2.30 -1.86
CA ARG A 546 -11.40 2.06 -1.30
C ARG A 546 -11.55 1.44 0.09
N GLU A 547 -10.69 0.47 0.39
CA GLU A 547 -10.67 -0.16 1.71
C GLU A 547 -9.80 0.64 2.68
N TRP A 548 -10.30 0.80 3.91
CA TRP A 548 -9.61 1.46 5.01
C TRP A 548 -9.70 0.58 6.26
N GLN A 549 -8.58 0.42 6.96
CA GLN A 549 -8.57 -0.18 8.28
C GLN A 549 -9.14 0.84 9.28
N LEU A 550 -10.25 0.51 9.95
CA LEU A 550 -10.90 1.41 10.91
C LEU A 550 -10.72 0.94 12.36
N GLY A 551 -11.11 -0.31 12.64
CA GLY A 551 -10.93 -0.94 13.94
C GLY A 551 -9.81 -1.96 13.91
N THR A 552 -9.05 -2.07 15.00
CA THR A 552 -8.00 -3.08 15.13
C THR A 552 -7.93 -3.59 16.56
N VAL A 553 -7.92 -4.91 16.71
CA VAL A 553 -7.67 -5.57 18.00
C VAL A 553 -6.38 -6.38 17.88
N GLN A 554 -5.42 -6.09 18.76
CA GLN A 554 -4.05 -6.59 18.72
C GLN A 554 -3.71 -7.34 20.00
N LEU A 555 -2.94 -8.43 19.88
CA LEU A 555 -2.29 -9.06 21.03
C LEU A 555 -0.81 -8.69 21.06
N ASP A 556 -0.31 -8.38 22.25
CA ASP A 556 1.08 -8.01 22.47
C ASP A 556 1.62 -8.71 23.71
N TYR A 557 2.49 -9.70 23.49
CA TYR A 557 3.20 -10.42 24.55
C TYR A 557 4.59 -9.83 24.82
N ASN A 558 5.09 -8.96 23.94
CA ASN A 558 6.46 -8.45 23.99
C ASN A 558 6.60 -7.17 24.83
N LEU A 559 5.63 -6.25 24.79
CA LEU A 559 5.67 -5.05 25.64
C LEU A 559 5.67 -5.40 27.14
N PRO A 560 4.82 -6.34 27.63
CA PRO A 560 4.88 -6.78 29.01
C PRO A 560 6.27 -7.27 29.45
N GLU A 561 6.94 -8.08 28.63
CA GLU A 561 8.30 -8.57 28.91
C GLU A 561 9.33 -7.43 28.92
N ARG A 562 9.32 -6.56 27.91
CA ARG A 562 10.26 -5.44 27.77
C ARG A 562 10.18 -4.45 28.93
N PHE A 563 8.97 -4.20 29.43
CA PHE A 563 8.76 -3.30 30.57
C PHE A 563 8.76 -4.02 31.91
N LYS A 564 8.91 -5.35 31.94
CA LYS A 564 8.87 -6.18 33.15
C LYS A 564 7.58 -5.91 33.94
N LEU A 565 6.45 -6.13 33.27
CA LEU A 565 5.13 -6.02 33.89
C LEU A 565 4.85 -7.27 34.71
N GLU A 566 4.34 -7.05 35.91
CA GLU A 566 4.10 -8.07 36.92
C GLU A 566 2.72 -7.85 37.53
N TYR A 567 2.14 -8.92 38.08
CA TYR A 567 0.95 -8.87 38.93
C TYR A 567 1.08 -9.94 40.02
N ILE A 568 0.46 -9.71 41.17
CA ILE A 568 0.49 -10.65 42.29
C ILE A 568 -0.54 -11.75 42.02
N GLY A 569 -0.04 -12.95 41.74
CA GLY A 569 -0.82 -14.17 41.51
C GLY A 569 -1.59 -14.65 42.73
N SER A 570 -2.48 -15.62 42.53
CA SER A 570 -3.26 -16.24 43.62
C SER A 570 -2.40 -17.00 44.63
N ASP A 571 -1.18 -17.35 44.24
CA ASP A 571 -0.13 -17.98 45.03
C ASP A 571 0.84 -16.96 45.67
N ASN A 572 0.57 -15.65 45.53
CA ASN A 572 1.41 -14.52 45.93
C ASN A 572 2.77 -14.43 45.20
N GLN A 573 2.95 -15.14 44.08
CA GLN A 573 4.10 -14.89 43.19
C GLN A 573 3.83 -13.66 42.32
N ARG A 574 4.88 -13.09 41.73
CA ARG A 574 4.83 -11.87 40.90
C ARG A 574 5.02 -12.17 39.42
#